data_AF-Q2IY37-F1
#
_entry.id   AF-Q2IY37-F1
#
_cell.length_a   1.000
_cell.length_b   1.000
_cell.length_c   1.000
_cell.angle_alpha   90.00
_cell.angle_beta   90.00
_cell.angle_gamma   90.00
#
_symmetry.space_group_name_H-M   'P 1'
#
loop_
_entity.id
_entity.type
_entity.pdbx_description
1 polymer ?
#
loop_
_entity_poly.entity_id
_entity_poly.type
_entity_poly.pdbx_seq_one_letter_code
_entity_poly.pdbx_strand_id
1 'polypeptide(L)'
;MQVQIDIPGEDAQGRVFLGWTPVQASARLLQGPGAGSVDVEISSAGAVGGLVFDTARTHNGGSRLTLGLPGDGRPVTFFVAGEFLKPSSRYGDAAIAVKDKASGAPLASKPVMVRIRKNAVTLSQEERDDFLAALGTLNARGQGPYRIVRDMHDADSDLEIHRNEGFLPWHRAYVLGLERALQAINPVVTLPYWQFDAPAPVLFTIDYMGRSDESGHVVFRPGHSLEHWVAKDTPGIVRVPRFASDAPALVISEDDTIRLGGATADFALFRQMEGGPHGQAHNSFAAPSPLRYPALAVYDPLFFLLHCNVDRLWTKWQWIKHRTDSSDRLAYSDGTRAGTKRGDTMWPWNGIHGNPRPPTAPGGPFPPTSTTPAPGRTPRVSDMLDAMALKAPDPLGFAYDDVPFQLPPTVVAGHA
;
A
#
# COMPACT_ATOMS: atom_id res chain seq x y z
N MET A 1 -15.06 -35.54 -7.53
CA MET A 1 -15.75 -34.24 -7.69
C MET A 1 -14.71 -33.15 -7.50
N GLN A 2 -14.74 -32.09 -8.30
CA GLN A 2 -13.79 -30.97 -8.19
C GLN A 2 -14.55 -29.66 -8.06
N VAL A 3 -13.97 -28.73 -7.29
CA VAL A 3 -14.48 -27.37 -7.14
C VAL A 3 -13.54 -26.42 -7.89
N GLN A 4 -14.11 -25.54 -8.69
CA GLN A 4 -13.40 -24.38 -9.23
C GLN A 4 -13.62 -23.21 -8.26
N ILE A 5 -12.53 -22.50 -7.92
CA ILE A 5 -12.57 -21.24 -7.18
C ILE A 5 -12.11 -20.14 -8.13
N ASP A 6 -12.94 -19.12 -8.31
CA ASP A 6 -12.65 -17.95 -9.12
C ASP A 6 -12.54 -16.72 -8.21
N ILE A 7 -11.38 -16.07 -8.22
CA ILE A 7 -11.11 -14.84 -7.47
C ILE A 7 -10.74 -13.76 -8.49
N PRO A 8 -11.38 -12.57 -8.46
CA PRO A 8 -11.01 -11.48 -9.34
C PRO A 8 -9.55 -11.05 -9.16
N GLY A 9 -8.94 -10.60 -10.26
CA GLY A 9 -7.65 -9.92 -10.25
C GLY A 9 -6.41 -10.81 -10.27
N GLU A 10 -6.55 -12.03 -10.79
CA GLU A 10 -5.42 -12.89 -11.14
C GLU A 10 -4.44 -12.18 -12.08
N ASP A 11 -3.14 -12.34 -11.82
CA ASP A 11 -2.11 -11.88 -12.74
C ASP A 11 -1.96 -12.80 -13.97
N ALA A 12 -1.04 -12.46 -14.87
CA ALA A 12 -0.80 -13.23 -16.10
C ALA A 12 -0.34 -14.68 -15.86
N GLN A 13 0.05 -15.04 -14.63
CA GLN A 13 0.44 -16.39 -14.22
C GLN A 13 -0.64 -17.08 -13.38
N GLY A 14 -1.84 -16.49 -13.26
CA GLY A 14 -2.95 -17.04 -12.47
C GLY A 14 -2.76 -16.87 -10.95
N ARG A 15 -1.87 -15.96 -10.52
CA ARG A 15 -1.60 -15.70 -9.10
C ARG A 15 -2.58 -14.70 -8.52
N VAL A 16 -3.03 -14.97 -7.30
CA VAL A 16 -3.97 -14.13 -6.55
C VAL A 16 -3.26 -13.44 -5.39
N PHE A 17 -3.43 -12.12 -5.28
CA PHE A 17 -2.93 -11.31 -4.18
C PHE A 17 -4.11 -10.67 -3.45
N LEU A 18 -4.23 -10.95 -2.15
CA LEU A 18 -5.27 -10.44 -1.27
C LEU A 18 -4.67 -9.47 -0.24
N GLY A 19 -5.49 -8.56 0.26
CA GLY A 19 -5.19 -7.74 1.44
C GLY A 19 -6.24 -7.96 2.52
N TRP A 20 -6.38 -6.98 3.43
CA TRP A 20 -7.42 -7.03 4.47
C TRP A 20 -8.83 -6.77 3.96
N THR A 21 -8.96 -6.12 2.80
CA THR A 21 -10.27 -5.82 2.23
C THR A 21 -10.90 -7.09 1.65
N PRO A 22 -12.11 -7.50 2.10
CA PRO A 22 -12.78 -8.66 1.54
C PRO A 22 -13.13 -8.45 0.07
N VAL A 23 -12.71 -9.41 -0.76
CA VAL A 23 -12.97 -9.50 -2.19
C VAL A 23 -14.03 -10.56 -2.42
N GLN A 24 -15.00 -10.26 -3.29
CA GLN A 24 -16.01 -11.25 -3.68
C GLN A 24 -15.38 -12.29 -4.61
N ALA A 25 -15.46 -13.56 -4.22
CA ALA A 25 -15.03 -14.72 -4.98
C ALA A 25 -16.25 -15.60 -5.30
N SER A 26 -16.06 -16.62 -6.14
CA SER A 26 -17.08 -17.63 -6.38
C SER A 26 -16.50 -19.04 -6.39
N ALA A 27 -17.35 -20.01 -6.06
CA ALA A 27 -17.04 -21.43 -6.13
C ALA A 27 -18.13 -22.17 -6.90
N ARG A 28 -17.74 -23.17 -7.71
CA ARG A 28 -18.68 -24.04 -8.43
C ARG A 28 -18.18 -25.47 -8.55
N LEU A 29 -19.09 -26.42 -8.70
CA LEU A 29 -18.77 -27.80 -9.06
C LEU A 29 -18.49 -27.90 -10.56
N LEU A 30 -17.37 -28.54 -10.95
CA LEU A 30 -17.07 -28.80 -12.37
C LEU A 30 -17.80 -30.03 -12.91
N GLN A 31 -18.04 -31.02 -12.05
CA GLN A 31 -18.70 -32.29 -12.37
C GLN A 31 -19.56 -32.69 -11.16
N GLY A 32 -20.62 -31.93 -10.93
CA GLY A 32 -21.57 -32.18 -9.84
C GLY A 32 -22.57 -33.30 -10.17
N PRO A 33 -23.41 -33.72 -9.21
CA PRO A 33 -24.42 -34.76 -9.38
C PRO A 33 -25.61 -34.37 -10.29
N GLY A 34 -25.62 -33.15 -10.86
CA GLY A 34 -26.74 -32.61 -11.62
C GLY A 34 -27.84 -32.06 -10.73
N ALA A 35 -28.61 -32.96 -10.07
CA ALA A 35 -29.66 -32.57 -9.13
C ALA A 35 -29.13 -32.47 -7.69
N GLY A 36 -29.64 -31.51 -6.91
CA GLY A 36 -29.28 -31.30 -5.50
C GLY A 36 -28.10 -30.34 -5.29
N SER A 37 -27.51 -30.37 -4.09
CA SER A 37 -26.34 -29.58 -3.71
C SER A 37 -25.33 -30.42 -2.96
N VAL A 38 -24.07 -30.01 -3.01
CA VAL A 38 -22.98 -30.60 -2.23
C VAL A 38 -22.48 -29.55 -1.26
N ASP A 39 -22.59 -29.85 0.03
CA ASP A 39 -22.04 -28.99 1.07
C ASP A 39 -20.52 -29.14 1.13
N VAL A 40 -19.82 -28.04 0.96
CA VAL A 40 -18.37 -27.96 1.05
C VAL A 40 -17.95 -27.09 2.23
N GLU A 41 -16.82 -27.41 2.84
CA GLU A 41 -16.10 -26.52 3.75
C GLU A 41 -14.98 -25.83 2.99
N ILE A 42 -15.04 -24.50 2.94
CA ILE A 42 -13.94 -23.63 2.55
C ILE A 42 -13.17 -23.26 3.82
N SER A 43 -11.84 -23.34 3.79
CA SER A 43 -11.01 -23.05 4.96
C SER A 43 -9.68 -22.40 4.59
N SER A 44 -9.11 -21.67 5.54
CA SER A 44 -7.74 -21.16 5.44
C SER A 44 -6.76 -22.32 5.58
N ALA A 45 -5.85 -22.41 4.63
CA ALA A 45 -4.71 -23.33 4.64
C ALA A 45 -3.43 -22.55 4.34
N GLY A 46 -2.28 -23.23 4.44
CA GLY A 46 -0.96 -22.60 4.28
C GLY A 46 -0.12 -22.68 5.54
N ALA A 47 1.12 -22.24 5.44
CA ALA A 47 2.11 -22.32 6.52
C ALA A 47 2.24 -21.00 7.30
N VAL A 48 1.95 -19.85 6.66
CA VAL A 48 2.22 -18.52 7.23
C VAL A 48 1.00 -17.62 7.13
N GLY A 49 0.56 -17.28 5.92
CA GLY A 49 -0.54 -16.37 5.72
C GLY A 49 -1.88 -16.99 6.10
N GLY A 50 -2.77 -16.19 6.71
CA GLY A 50 -4.12 -16.59 7.10
C GLY A 50 -5.19 -15.97 6.22
N LEU A 51 -6.32 -16.64 6.09
CA LEU A 51 -7.48 -16.17 5.33
C LEU A 51 -8.75 -16.23 6.19
N VAL A 52 -9.65 -15.29 5.93
CA VAL A 52 -11.00 -15.28 6.51
C VAL A 52 -12.05 -15.25 5.41
N PHE A 53 -13.21 -15.85 5.71
CA PHE A 53 -14.30 -16.09 4.77
C PHE A 53 -15.64 -15.71 5.39
N ASP A 54 -16.55 -15.23 4.56
CA ASP A 54 -17.94 -14.98 4.94
C ASP A 54 -18.85 -15.00 3.69
N THR A 55 -20.16 -15.10 3.88
CA THR A 55 -21.17 -14.89 2.83
C THR A 55 -21.48 -13.41 2.58
N ALA A 56 -21.14 -12.53 3.52
CA ALA A 56 -21.31 -11.09 3.42
C ALA A 56 -19.95 -10.37 3.44
N ARG A 57 -19.89 -9.16 2.89
CA ARG A 57 -18.70 -8.31 3.00
C ARG A 57 -18.59 -7.78 4.44
N THR A 58 -17.67 -8.32 5.24
CA THR A 58 -17.55 -8.01 6.67
C THR A 58 -16.11 -8.09 7.17
N HIS A 59 -15.85 -7.46 8.33
CA HIS A 59 -14.60 -7.60 9.07
C HIS A 59 -14.63 -8.74 10.12
N ASN A 60 -15.77 -9.44 10.24
CA ASN A 60 -15.98 -10.52 11.21
C ASN A 60 -15.91 -11.93 10.58
N GLY A 61 -15.22 -12.07 9.44
CA GLY A 61 -15.11 -13.34 8.73
C GLY A 61 -14.40 -14.41 9.58
N GLY A 62 -14.76 -15.68 9.35
CA GLY A 62 -14.19 -16.83 10.05
C GLY A 62 -13.11 -17.53 9.23
N SER A 63 -12.26 -18.34 9.87
CA SER A 63 -11.25 -19.15 9.17
C SER A 63 -11.84 -20.33 8.38
N ARG A 64 -13.15 -20.56 8.50
CA ARG A 64 -13.92 -21.59 7.78
C ARG A 64 -15.28 -21.04 7.38
N LEU A 65 -15.80 -21.52 6.25
CA LEU A 65 -17.13 -21.23 5.73
C LEU A 65 -17.73 -22.50 5.13
N THR A 66 -18.97 -22.84 5.49
CA THR A 66 -19.74 -23.86 4.77
C THR A 66 -20.51 -23.21 3.63
N LEU A 67 -20.42 -23.78 2.42
CA LEU A 67 -21.24 -23.39 1.27
C LEU A 67 -21.91 -24.62 0.66
N GLY A 68 -23.20 -24.50 0.31
CA GLY A 68 -23.89 -25.49 -0.51
C GLY A 68 -23.70 -25.16 -1.99
N LEU A 69 -22.94 -25.99 -2.72
CA LEU A 69 -22.71 -25.80 -4.16
C LEU A 69 -23.74 -26.57 -4.99
N PRO A 70 -24.48 -25.91 -5.91
CA PRO A 70 -25.44 -26.56 -6.79
C PRO A 70 -24.81 -27.68 -7.64
N GLY A 71 -25.48 -28.83 -7.72
CA GLY A 71 -25.05 -29.99 -8.50
C GLY A 71 -24.98 -29.74 -10.01
N ASP A 72 -25.66 -28.71 -10.49
CA ASP A 72 -25.66 -28.26 -11.89
C ASP A 72 -24.47 -27.35 -12.25
N GLY A 73 -23.59 -27.04 -11.29
CA GLY A 73 -22.37 -26.26 -11.52
C GLY A 73 -22.59 -24.75 -11.54
N ARG A 74 -23.75 -24.23 -11.13
CA ARG A 74 -23.95 -22.80 -10.94
C ARG A 74 -23.00 -22.24 -9.86
N PRO A 75 -22.33 -21.09 -10.10
CA PRO A 75 -21.46 -20.46 -9.11
C PRO A 75 -22.21 -19.96 -7.88
N VAL A 76 -21.60 -20.12 -6.72
CA VAL A 76 -22.02 -19.51 -5.44
C VAL A 76 -20.96 -18.52 -5.01
N THR A 77 -21.38 -17.29 -4.69
CA THR A 77 -20.47 -16.23 -4.27
C THR A 77 -20.20 -16.28 -2.77
N PHE A 78 -19.00 -15.88 -2.38
CA PHE A 78 -18.59 -15.66 -0.99
C PHE A 78 -17.55 -14.53 -0.96
N PHE A 79 -17.15 -14.09 0.22
CA PHE A 79 -16.07 -13.12 0.41
C PHE A 79 -14.85 -13.80 1.03
N VAL A 80 -13.67 -13.39 0.58
CA VAL A 80 -12.38 -13.80 1.14
C VAL A 80 -11.51 -12.58 1.40
N ALA A 81 -10.80 -12.56 2.51
CA ALA A 81 -9.77 -11.58 2.84
C ALA A 81 -8.56 -12.26 3.51
N GLY A 82 -7.44 -11.55 3.60
CA GLY A 82 -6.38 -11.92 4.53
C GLY A 82 -6.87 -11.83 5.98
N GLU A 83 -6.45 -12.78 6.81
CA GLU A 83 -6.62 -12.70 8.26
C GLU A 83 -5.67 -11.66 8.82
N PHE A 84 -6.21 -10.61 9.44
CA PHE A 84 -5.41 -9.52 10.01
C PHE A 84 -4.33 -10.06 10.96
N LEU A 85 -3.13 -9.46 10.91
CA LEU A 85 -1.91 -9.93 11.60
C LEU A 85 -1.34 -11.28 11.13
N LYS A 86 -1.87 -11.88 10.06
CA LYS A 86 -1.27 -13.06 9.40
C LYS A 86 -0.97 -12.80 7.91
N PRO A 87 -0.12 -11.82 7.59
CA PRO A 87 0.31 -11.59 6.22
C PRO A 87 1.18 -12.76 5.73
N SER A 88 1.18 -12.99 4.42
CA SER A 88 2.13 -13.88 3.76
C SER A 88 3.55 -13.31 3.84
N SER A 89 4.55 -14.18 3.80
CA SER A 89 5.93 -13.85 3.44
C SER A 89 6.25 -14.26 2.00
N ARG A 90 5.56 -15.27 1.44
CA ARG A 90 5.77 -15.78 0.08
C ARG A 90 4.45 -16.13 -0.61
N TYR A 91 4.45 -16.13 -1.94
CA TYR A 91 3.29 -16.61 -2.69
C TYR A 91 3.05 -18.11 -2.45
N GLY A 92 1.82 -18.47 -2.10
CA GLY A 92 1.41 -19.85 -1.85
C GLY A 92 1.62 -20.34 -0.42
N ASP A 93 2.14 -19.48 0.48
CA ASP A 93 2.19 -19.78 1.92
C ASP A 93 0.83 -19.59 2.63
N ALA A 94 -0.17 -19.10 1.89
CA ALA A 94 -1.58 -19.05 2.19
C ALA A 94 -2.33 -19.73 1.04
N ALA A 95 -3.42 -20.44 1.35
CA ALA A 95 -4.24 -21.11 0.36
C ALA A 95 -5.69 -21.21 0.81
N ILE A 96 -6.60 -21.20 -0.16
CA ILE A 96 -7.99 -21.59 0.07
C ILE A 96 -8.08 -23.10 -0.14
N ALA A 97 -8.43 -23.84 0.90
CA ALA A 97 -8.69 -25.28 0.80
C ALA A 97 -10.21 -25.54 0.79
N VAL A 98 -10.65 -26.41 -0.11
CA VAL A 98 -12.06 -26.84 -0.18
C VAL A 98 -12.14 -28.34 0.04
N LYS A 99 -13.02 -28.76 0.95
CA LYS A 99 -13.30 -30.16 1.24
C LYS A 99 -14.79 -30.44 1.16
N ASP A 100 -15.14 -31.66 0.76
CA ASP A 100 -16.49 -32.18 0.91
C ASP A 100 -16.81 -32.27 2.41
N LYS A 101 -17.93 -31.69 2.84
CA LYS A 101 -18.25 -31.58 4.27
C LYS A 101 -18.60 -32.93 4.90
N ALA A 102 -19.18 -33.85 4.13
CA ALA A 102 -19.63 -35.14 4.65
C ALA A 102 -18.47 -36.15 4.76
N SER A 103 -17.63 -36.25 3.73
CA SER A 103 -16.54 -37.22 3.62
C SER A 103 -15.18 -36.67 4.06
N GLY A 104 -15.03 -35.34 4.12
CA GLY A 104 -13.73 -34.68 4.35
C GLY A 104 -12.79 -34.74 3.14
N ALA A 105 -13.24 -35.28 2.00
CA ALA A 105 -12.41 -35.44 0.81
C ALA A 105 -11.98 -34.07 0.25
N PRO A 106 -10.69 -33.87 -0.10
CA PRO A 106 -10.23 -32.62 -0.71
C PRO A 106 -10.82 -32.46 -2.11
N LEU A 107 -11.40 -31.30 -2.39
CA LEU A 107 -12.05 -30.96 -3.66
C LEU A 107 -11.30 -29.90 -4.46
N ALA A 108 -10.58 -28.99 -3.78
CA ALA A 108 -9.76 -27.97 -4.40
C ALA A 108 -8.72 -27.40 -3.41
N SER A 109 -7.65 -26.84 -3.96
CA SER A 109 -6.73 -25.96 -3.26
C SER A 109 -6.29 -24.84 -4.20
N LYS A 110 -6.41 -23.58 -3.78
CA LYS A 110 -5.97 -22.41 -4.55
C LYS A 110 -4.91 -21.65 -3.74
N PRO A 111 -3.63 -21.67 -4.16
CA PRO A 111 -2.61 -20.86 -3.50
C PRO A 111 -2.88 -19.37 -3.74
N VAL A 112 -2.60 -18.55 -2.73
CA VAL A 112 -2.74 -17.09 -2.77
C VAL A 112 -1.57 -16.45 -2.00
N MET A 113 -1.52 -15.12 -1.99
CA MET A 113 -0.64 -14.35 -1.12
C MET A 113 -1.42 -13.24 -0.44
N VAL A 114 -1.30 -13.13 0.88
CA VAL A 114 -1.79 -11.97 1.66
C VAL A 114 -0.70 -10.91 1.67
N ARG A 115 -0.77 -9.99 0.70
CA ARG A 115 0.28 -9.04 0.36
C ARG A 115 0.05 -7.69 1.04
N ILE A 116 0.89 -7.37 2.04
CA ILE A 116 0.71 -6.26 2.99
C ILE A 116 1.99 -5.45 3.13
N ARG A 117 1.88 -4.11 3.20
CA ARG A 117 3.01 -3.21 3.50
C ARG A 117 3.37 -3.34 4.98
N LYS A 118 4.64 -3.62 5.27
CA LYS A 118 5.14 -3.91 6.61
C LYS A 118 6.16 -2.89 7.07
N ASN A 119 6.40 -2.84 8.38
CA ASN A 119 7.51 -2.07 8.93
C ASN A 119 8.82 -2.60 8.32
N ALA A 120 9.64 -1.68 7.80
CA ALA A 120 10.92 -2.00 7.21
C ALA A 120 11.82 -2.81 8.16
N VAL A 121 11.73 -2.59 9.47
CA VAL A 121 12.57 -3.27 10.47
C VAL A 121 12.14 -4.71 10.77
N THR A 122 10.91 -5.10 10.38
CA THR A 122 10.35 -6.43 10.66
C THR A 122 10.25 -7.31 9.43
N LEU A 123 10.73 -6.85 8.26
CA LEU A 123 10.77 -7.69 7.07
C LEU A 123 11.66 -8.92 7.31
N SER A 124 11.24 -10.05 6.75
CA SER A 124 12.16 -11.16 6.57
C SER A 124 13.28 -10.79 5.58
N GLN A 125 14.38 -11.53 5.62
CA GLN A 125 15.48 -11.31 4.68
C GLN A 125 15.02 -11.44 3.22
N GLU A 126 14.18 -12.42 2.90
CA GLU A 126 13.70 -12.65 1.53
C GLU A 126 12.83 -11.49 1.03
N GLU A 127 11.90 -10.98 1.85
CA GLU A 127 11.07 -9.83 1.47
C GLU A 127 11.91 -8.57 1.22
N ARG A 128 12.91 -8.36 2.08
CA ARG A 128 13.88 -7.27 1.90
C ARG A 128 14.66 -7.43 0.60
N ASP A 129 15.17 -8.61 0.33
CA ASP A 129 15.99 -8.88 -0.86
C ASP A 129 15.16 -8.72 -2.15
N ASP A 130 13.91 -9.19 -2.17
CA ASP A 130 12.96 -8.99 -3.28
C ASP A 130 12.67 -7.51 -3.53
N PHE A 131 12.42 -6.73 -2.47
CA PHE A 131 12.20 -5.29 -2.56
C PHE A 131 13.42 -4.55 -3.11
N LEU A 132 14.61 -4.81 -2.53
CA LEU A 132 15.85 -4.14 -2.93
C LEU A 132 16.26 -4.51 -4.36
N ALA A 133 16.07 -5.77 -4.77
CA ALA A 133 16.31 -6.21 -6.14
C ALA A 133 15.40 -5.48 -7.13
N ALA A 134 14.08 -5.45 -6.88
CA ALA A 134 13.14 -4.74 -7.74
C ALA A 134 13.46 -3.24 -7.83
N LEU A 135 13.84 -2.60 -6.72
CA LEU A 135 14.20 -1.18 -6.68
C LEU A 135 15.51 -0.89 -7.42
N GLY A 136 16.53 -1.73 -7.26
CA GLY A 136 17.78 -1.65 -8.01
C GLY A 136 17.56 -1.82 -9.52
N THR A 137 16.71 -2.77 -9.92
CA THR A 137 16.29 -2.96 -11.31
C THR A 137 15.52 -1.76 -11.85
N LEU A 138 14.62 -1.16 -11.07
CA LEU A 138 13.86 0.01 -11.49
C LEU A 138 14.75 1.24 -11.69
N ASN A 139 15.79 1.41 -10.87
CA ASN A 139 16.79 2.47 -11.05
C ASN A 139 17.71 2.18 -12.24
N ALA A 140 18.14 0.93 -12.42
CA ALA A 140 19.06 0.49 -13.46
C ALA A 140 20.25 1.43 -13.67
N ARG A 141 20.95 1.78 -12.58
CA ARG A 141 22.11 2.70 -12.60
C ARG A 141 21.77 4.06 -13.23
N GLY A 142 20.59 4.59 -12.90
CA GLY A 142 20.06 5.86 -13.40
C GLY A 142 19.39 5.80 -14.78
N GLN A 143 19.48 4.67 -15.50
CA GLN A 143 18.92 4.53 -16.85
C GLN A 143 17.49 3.98 -16.85
N GLY A 144 17.02 3.48 -15.72
CA GLY A 144 15.74 2.78 -15.60
C GLY A 144 14.53 3.70 -15.42
N PRO A 145 13.32 3.11 -15.37
CA PRO A 145 12.07 3.85 -15.20
C PRO A 145 11.96 4.68 -13.92
N TYR A 146 12.83 4.48 -12.92
CA TYR A 146 12.88 5.33 -11.72
C TYR A 146 13.00 6.83 -12.05
N ARG A 147 13.62 7.19 -13.17
CA ARG A 147 13.67 8.59 -13.65
C ARG A 147 12.29 9.22 -13.80
N ILE A 148 11.28 8.45 -14.21
CA ILE A 148 9.90 8.94 -14.37
C ILE A 148 9.34 9.33 -13.01
N VAL A 149 9.50 8.45 -12.02
CA VAL A 149 9.06 8.66 -10.65
C VAL A 149 9.76 9.91 -10.10
N ARG A 150 11.09 9.96 -10.21
CA ARG A 150 11.91 11.12 -9.83
C ARG A 150 11.40 12.43 -10.42
N ASP A 151 11.11 12.47 -11.72
CA ASP A 151 10.71 13.69 -12.42
C ASP A 151 9.30 14.18 -12.01
N MET A 152 8.52 13.39 -11.28
CA MET A 152 7.25 13.83 -10.68
C MET A 152 7.44 14.66 -9.41
N HIS A 153 8.63 14.64 -8.79
CA HIS A 153 8.90 15.30 -7.51
C HIS A 153 10.15 16.16 -7.64
N ASP A 154 9.96 17.33 -8.24
CA ASP A 154 10.99 18.34 -8.50
C ASP A 154 10.56 19.74 -8.05
N ALA A 155 11.40 20.75 -8.33
CA ALA A 155 11.13 22.12 -7.94
C ALA A 155 9.88 22.73 -8.61
N ASP A 156 9.57 22.34 -9.85
CA ASP A 156 8.42 22.87 -10.59
C ASP A 156 7.10 22.29 -10.07
N SER A 157 7.15 21.07 -9.51
CA SER A 157 6.00 20.39 -8.90
C SER A 157 5.68 20.84 -7.46
N ASP A 158 6.51 21.64 -6.79
CA ASP A 158 6.39 21.90 -5.34
C ASP A 158 4.99 22.43 -4.94
N LEU A 159 4.45 23.39 -5.68
CA LEU A 159 3.13 23.95 -5.39
C LEU A 159 1.97 23.02 -5.77
N GLU A 160 2.20 22.00 -6.60
CA GLU A 160 1.21 20.98 -6.91
C GLU A 160 1.04 20.00 -5.76
N ILE A 161 2.14 19.61 -5.12
CA ILE A 161 2.18 18.43 -4.27
C ILE A 161 2.47 18.74 -2.80
N HIS A 162 2.90 19.97 -2.47
CA HIS A 162 3.17 20.42 -1.11
C HIS A 162 2.39 21.69 -0.74
N ARG A 163 2.27 21.93 0.57
CA ARG A 163 1.70 23.09 1.25
C ARG A 163 0.23 23.33 0.91
N ASN A 164 -0.45 22.29 0.46
CA ASN A 164 -1.84 22.34 0.02
C ASN A 164 -2.60 21.07 0.46
N GLU A 165 -3.91 21.06 0.24
CA GLU A 165 -4.82 20.00 0.67
C GLU A 165 -4.54 18.67 -0.05
N GLY A 166 -3.93 18.75 -1.24
CA GLY A 166 -3.53 17.64 -2.08
C GLY A 166 -2.30 16.87 -1.60
N PHE A 167 -1.56 17.34 -0.59
CA PHE A 167 -0.33 16.69 -0.13
C PHE A 167 -0.51 15.19 0.16
N LEU A 168 -1.44 14.84 1.05
CA LEU A 168 -1.70 13.45 1.44
C LEU A 168 -2.22 12.57 0.29
N PRO A 169 -3.29 12.94 -0.43
CA PRO A 169 -3.79 12.11 -1.54
C PRO A 169 -2.78 11.97 -2.67
N TRP A 170 -2.03 13.03 -3.01
CA TRP A 170 -1.02 12.96 -4.06
C TRP A 170 0.12 12.01 -3.70
N HIS A 171 0.66 12.12 -2.48
CA HIS A 171 1.75 11.24 -2.05
C HIS A 171 1.30 9.78 -1.86
N ARG A 172 0.04 9.52 -1.47
CA ARG A 172 -0.56 8.17 -1.50
C ARG A 172 -0.56 7.60 -2.93
N ALA A 173 -1.05 8.37 -3.90
CA ALA A 173 -1.03 7.95 -5.31
C ALA A 173 0.41 7.72 -5.78
N TYR A 174 1.34 8.57 -5.39
CA TYR A 174 2.75 8.49 -5.78
C TYR A 174 3.43 7.21 -5.27
N VAL A 175 3.28 6.90 -3.98
CA VAL A 175 3.78 5.66 -3.36
C VAL A 175 3.12 4.43 -3.99
N LEU A 176 1.80 4.46 -4.22
CA LEU A 176 1.09 3.39 -4.92
C LEU A 176 1.57 3.19 -6.36
N GLY A 177 1.87 4.28 -7.08
CA GLY A 177 2.40 4.24 -8.44
C GLY A 177 3.77 3.57 -8.50
N LEU A 178 4.68 3.90 -7.57
CA LEU A 178 5.96 3.21 -7.43
C LEU A 178 5.77 1.73 -7.10
N GLU A 179 4.90 1.40 -6.15
CA GLU A 179 4.63 0.01 -5.75
C GLU A 179 4.16 -0.83 -6.95
N ARG A 180 3.27 -0.30 -7.79
CA ARG A 180 2.83 -0.98 -9.02
C ARG A 180 3.96 -1.16 -10.04
N ALA A 181 4.87 -0.18 -10.16
CA ALA A 181 6.05 -0.31 -11.02
C ALA A 181 7.02 -1.39 -10.50
N LEU A 182 7.20 -1.51 -9.19
CA LEU A 182 7.99 -2.60 -8.58
C LEU A 182 7.31 -3.95 -8.77
N GLN A 183 5.98 -4.01 -8.63
CA GLN A 183 5.20 -5.24 -8.82
C GLN A 183 5.21 -5.74 -10.28
N ALA A 184 5.39 -4.85 -11.25
CA ALA A 184 5.62 -5.24 -12.64
C ALA A 184 6.97 -5.95 -12.85
N ILE A 185 7.94 -5.73 -11.96
CA ILE A 185 9.23 -6.43 -11.94
C ILE A 185 9.12 -7.71 -11.11
N ASN A 186 8.59 -7.60 -9.89
CA ASN A 186 8.33 -8.74 -9.00
C ASN A 186 7.00 -8.56 -8.25
N PRO A 187 5.94 -9.32 -8.61
CA PRO A 187 4.59 -9.08 -8.11
C PRO A 187 4.38 -9.47 -6.64
N VAL A 188 5.33 -10.12 -5.96
CA VAL A 188 5.21 -10.35 -4.51
C VAL A 188 5.59 -9.10 -3.70
N VAL A 189 6.25 -8.12 -4.32
CA VAL A 189 6.81 -6.94 -3.62
C VAL A 189 5.70 -6.00 -3.12
N THR A 190 5.92 -5.48 -1.91
CA THR A 190 5.24 -4.31 -1.36
C THR A 190 6.27 -3.26 -0.96
N LEU A 191 5.85 -2.00 -0.84
CA LEU A 191 6.68 -0.97 -0.25
C LEU A 191 6.69 -1.10 1.28
N PRO A 192 7.85 -1.27 1.94
CA PRO A 192 7.92 -1.15 3.37
C PRO A 192 7.81 0.30 3.82
N TYR A 193 7.42 0.51 5.08
CA TYR A 193 7.45 1.84 5.70
C TYR A 193 8.56 1.95 6.74
N TRP A 194 9.20 3.11 6.83
CA TRP A 194 10.10 3.43 7.92
C TRP A 194 9.31 4.15 9.03
N GLN A 195 9.06 3.46 10.13
CA GLN A 195 8.45 4.03 11.33
C GLN A 195 9.44 5.01 12.01
N PHE A 196 9.46 6.26 11.52
CA PHE A 196 10.45 7.26 11.89
C PHE A 196 10.36 7.75 13.35
N ASP A 197 9.27 7.44 14.07
CA ASP A 197 9.09 7.76 15.48
C ASP A 197 9.59 6.62 16.40
N ALA A 198 10.24 5.60 15.84
CA ALA A 198 10.83 4.47 16.54
C ALA A 198 12.29 4.19 16.08
N PRO A 199 13.07 3.47 16.89
CA PRO A 199 14.38 2.94 16.49
C PRO A 199 14.32 2.09 15.21
N ALA A 200 15.30 2.25 14.32
CA ALA A 200 15.41 1.49 13.08
C ALA A 200 16.86 1.02 12.79
N PRO A 201 17.53 0.31 13.72
CA PRO A 201 18.96 0.00 13.60
C PRO A 201 19.28 -0.84 12.37
N VAL A 202 18.42 -1.79 12.00
CA VAL A 202 18.62 -2.67 10.84
C VAL A 202 18.47 -1.94 9.50
N LEU A 203 17.71 -0.83 9.46
CA LEU A 203 17.43 -0.08 8.24
C LEU A 203 18.67 0.61 7.70
N PHE A 204 19.49 1.16 8.60
CA PHE A 204 20.69 1.95 8.28
C PHE A 204 21.98 1.10 8.31
N THR A 205 21.88 -0.15 7.88
CA THR A 205 23.02 -1.08 7.74
C THR A 205 23.46 -1.20 6.29
N ILE A 206 24.68 -1.68 6.07
CA ILE A 206 25.24 -1.90 4.73
C ILE A 206 24.49 -2.98 3.92
N ASP A 207 23.65 -3.78 4.60
CA ASP A 207 22.86 -4.87 4.01
C ASP A 207 21.44 -4.45 3.62
N TYR A 208 21.05 -3.20 3.90
CA TYR A 208 19.69 -2.73 3.66
C TYR A 208 19.66 -1.37 2.94
N MET A 209 19.21 -0.29 3.60
CA MET A 209 19.17 1.04 2.96
C MET A 209 20.52 1.75 2.98
N GLY A 210 21.57 1.06 3.43
CA GLY A 210 22.95 1.50 3.46
C GLY A 210 23.27 2.31 4.72
N ARG A 211 24.56 2.32 5.07
CA ARG A 211 25.10 3.07 6.20
C ARG A 211 25.92 4.24 5.69
N SER A 212 25.81 5.40 6.30
CA SER A 212 26.67 6.54 5.96
C SER A 212 28.09 6.36 6.47
N ASP A 213 29.09 6.72 5.65
CA ASP A 213 30.47 6.93 6.11
C ASP A 213 30.66 8.31 6.76
N GLU A 214 31.88 8.64 7.16
CA GLU A 214 32.22 9.92 7.82
C GLU A 214 31.98 11.15 6.92
N SER A 215 31.95 10.96 5.60
CA SER A 215 31.66 12.02 4.62
C SER A 215 30.17 12.09 4.25
N GLY A 216 29.33 11.21 4.82
CA GLY A 216 27.91 11.12 4.51
C GLY A 216 27.59 10.33 3.25
N HIS A 217 28.57 9.67 2.61
CA HIS A 217 28.27 8.77 1.50
C HIS A 217 27.71 7.45 2.03
N VAL A 218 26.61 7.00 1.43
CA VAL A 218 26.00 5.74 1.80
C VAL A 218 26.81 4.58 1.20
N VAL A 219 27.31 3.72 2.07
CA VAL A 219 28.00 2.49 1.71
C VAL A 219 27.07 1.28 1.83
N PHE A 220 27.24 0.36 0.89
CA PHE A 220 26.57 -0.93 0.83
C PHE A 220 27.60 -2.06 0.84
N ARG A 221 27.20 -3.27 1.22
CA ARG A 221 28.06 -4.44 1.03
C ARG A 221 28.29 -4.70 -0.47
N PRO A 222 29.41 -5.34 -0.87
CA PRO A 222 29.60 -5.78 -2.25
C PRO A 222 28.46 -6.70 -2.74
N GLY A 223 28.03 -6.49 -3.98
CA GLY A 223 26.93 -7.22 -4.62
C GLY A 223 25.54 -6.81 -4.14
N HIS A 224 25.42 -5.70 -3.41
CA HIS A 224 24.12 -5.18 -2.97
C HIS A 224 23.35 -4.57 -4.16
N SER A 225 22.03 -4.80 -4.22
CA SER A 225 21.18 -4.34 -5.35
C SER A 225 21.20 -2.82 -5.58
N LEU A 226 21.53 -2.04 -4.53
CA LEU A 226 21.65 -0.58 -4.57
C LEU A 226 23.10 -0.06 -4.59
N GLU A 227 24.13 -0.92 -4.66
CA GLU A 227 25.55 -0.49 -4.59
C GLU A 227 25.95 0.45 -5.74
N HIS A 228 25.22 0.39 -6.86
CA HIS A 228 25.42 1.21 -8.04
C HIS A 228 24.26 2.17 -8.30
N TRP A 229 23.55 2.55 -7.23
CA TRP A 229 22.50 3.56 -7.33
C TRP A 229 23.04 4.83 -8.00
N VAL A 230 22.24 5.43 -8.87
CA VAL A 230 22.52 6.75 -9.43
C VAL A 230 21.37 7.69 -9.09
N ALA A 231 21.71 8.72 -8.32
CA ALA A 231 20.85 9.83 -7.94
C ALA A 231 20.88 10.87 -9.06
N LYS A 232 19.93 10.75 -10.00
CA LYS A 232 19.88 11.54 -11.24
C LYS A 232 21.10 11.30 -12.12
N ASP A 233 22.11 12.17 -12.05
CA ASP A 233 23.35 12.09 -12.82
C ASP A 233 24.57 11.82 -11.91
N THR A 234 24.34 11.67 -10.60
CA THR A 234 25.39 11.50 -9.60
C THR A 234 25.37 10.07 -9.06
N PRO A 235 26.46 9.30 -9.21
CA PRO A 235 26.58 7.99 -8.58
C PRO A 235 26.52 8.06 -7.04
N GLY A 236 25.85 7.07 -6.44
CA GLY A 236 25.73 6.92 -4.99
C GLY A 236 24.57 7.70 -4.37
N ILE A 237 24.53 7.67 -3.04
CA ILE A 237 23.54 8.34 -2.20
C ILE A 237 24.29 9.11 -1.11
N VAL A 238 23.82 10.32 -0.79
CA VAL A 238 24.35 11.14 0.30
C VAL A 238 23.33 11.21 1.43
N ARG A 239 23.70 10.76 2.63
CA ARG A 239 22.84 10.76 3.81
C ARG A 239 23.65 11.09 5.06
N VAL A 240 23.19 12.05 5.84
CA VAL A 240 23.83 12.54 7.08
C VAL A 240 22.77 12.60 8.18
N PRO A 241 22.45 11.48 8.85
CA PRO A 241 21.45 11.46 9.90
C PRO A 241 21.89 12.29 11.12
N ARG A 242 20.94 13.01 11.73
CA ARG A 242 21.11 13.75 13.00
C ARG A 242 20.67 12.94 14.22
N PHE A 243 20.27 11.70 14.00
CA PHE A 243 19.79 10.76 15.01
C PHE A 243 20.64 9.50 14.96
N ALA A 244 20.73 8.81 16.09
CA ALA A 244 21.28 7.47 16.13
C ALA A 244 20.23 6.47 15.63
N SER A 245 20.65 5.44 14.88
CA SER A 245 19.70 4.50 14.27
C SER A 245 18.90 3.67 15.28
N ASP A 246 19.36 3.60 16.53
CA ASP A 246 18.68 3.00 17.68
C ASP A 246 17.76 3.98 18.44
N ALA A 247 17.49 5.16 17.87
CA ALA A 247 16.58 6.17 18.39
C ALA A 247 15.60 6.68 17.32
N PRO A 248 14.46 7.29 17.71
CA PRO A 248 13.56 8.00 16.80
C PRO A 248 14.22 9.16 16.04
N ALA A 249 13.70 9.50 14.86
CA ALA A 249 14.24 10.50 13.95
C ALA A 249 13.90 11.96 14.33
N LEU A 250 13.89 12.30 15.62
CA LEU A 250 13.59 13.66 16.12
C LEU A 250 12.21 14.19 15.71
N VAL A 251 11.21 13.33 15.76
CA VAL A 251 9.81 13.59 15.40
C VAL A 251 8.89 13.42 16.60
N ILE A 252 7.66 13.92 16.51
CA ILE A 252 6.59 13.59 17.46
C ILE A 252 6.22 12.09 17.36
N SER A 253 5.63 11.56 18.43
CA SER A 253 5.16 10.16 18.45
C SER A 253 4.03 9.93 17.44
N GLU A 254 3.84 8.67 17.02
CA GLU A 254 2.66 8.25 16.26
C GLU A 254 1.36 8.64 16.98
N ASP A 255 1.29 8.42 18.29
CA ASP A 255 0.14 8.80 19.12
C ASP A 255 -0.20 10.30 19.04
N ASP A 256 0.82 11.17 19.09
CA ASP A 256 0.64 12.61 18.90
C ASP A 256 0.23 12.95 17.47
N THR A 257 0.76 12.23 16.49
CA THR A 257 0.40 12.40 15.07
C THR A 257 -1.08 12.10 14.84
N ILE A 258 -1.58 10.99 15.41
CA ILE A 258 -3.01 10.61 15.33
C ILE A 258 -3.91 11.66 16.01
N ARG A 259 -3.39 12.44 16.96
CA ARG A 259 -4.13 13.52 17.65
C ARG A 259 -4.18 14.86 16.88
N LEU A 260 -3.40 15.04 15.81
CA LEU A 260 -3.32 16.33 15.09
C LEU A 260 -4.68 16.84 14.57
N GLY A 261 -5.64 15.95 14.28
CA GLY A 261 -7.00 16.33 13.89
C GLY A 261 -7.85 17.00 14.98
N GLY A 262 -7.32 17.14 16.21
CA GLY A 262 -8.03 17.73 17.33
C GLY A 262 -9.25 16.93 17.78
N ALA A 263 -10.12 17.55 18.58
CA ALA A 263 -11.30 16.91 19.16
C ALA A 263 -12.34 16.50 18.10
N THR A 264 -12.40 17.22 16.97
CA THR A 264 -13.34 16.96 15.87
C THR A 264 -12.78 16.02 14.81
N ALA A 265 -11.52 15.59 14.93
CA ALA A 265 -10.82 14.83 13.89
C ALA A 265 -10.96 15.49 12.51
N ASP A 266 -10.58 16.77 12.44
CA ASP A 266 -10.62 17.58 11.22
C ASP A 266 -9.35 17.35 10.38
N PHE A 267 -9.53 16.97 9.11
CA PHE A 267 -8.44 16.82 8.15
C PHE A 267 -7.61 18.10 7.99
N ALA A 268 -8.24 19.28 8.04
CA ALA A 268 -7.52 20.56 7.89
C ALA A 268 -6.50 20.79 9.02
N LEU A 269 -6.73 20.21 10.19
CA LEU A 269 -5.78 20.17 11.30
C LEU A 269 -4.79 19.01 11.15
N PHE A 270 -5.29 17.81 10.81
CA PHE A 270 -4.44 16.63 10.62
C PHE A 270 -3.35 16.84 9.57
N ARG A 271 -3.65 17.52 8.45
CA ARG A 271 -2.68 17.78 7.38
C ARG A 271 -1.47 18.62 7.79
N GLN A 272 -1.48 19.24 8.97
CA GLN A 272 -0.27 19.85 9.56
C GLN A 272 0.85 18.81 9.76
N MET A 273 0.50 17.51 9.68
CA MET A 273 1.43 16.40 9.59
C MET A 273 2.48 16.57 8.48
N GLU A 274 2.18 17.32 7.41
CA GLU A 274 3.12 17.69 6.35
C GLU A 274 4.33 18.46 6.91
N GLY A 275 4.09 19.43 7.80
CA GLY A 275 5.17 20.15 8.49
C GLY A 275 5.86 19.26 9.53
N GLY A 276 5.07 18.59 10.36
CA GLY A 276 5.57 17.64 11.36
C GLY A 276 4.50 16.60 11.71
N PRO A 277 4.80 15.28 11.62
CA PRO A 277 6.14 14.72 11.63
C PRO A 277 6.86 14.60 10.27
N HIS A 278 6.18 14.71 9.11
CA HIS A 278 6.81 14.46 7.80
C HIS A 278 8.01 15.39 7.52
N GLY A 279 7.81 16.71 7.61
CA GLY A 279 8.89 17.67 7.38
C GLY A 279 10.01 17.58 8.42
N GLN A 280 9.68 17.18 9.65
CA GLN A 280 10.67 16.89 10.70
C GLN A 280 11.51 15.65 10.35
N ALA A 281 10.89 14.58 9.85
CA ALA A 281 11.59 13.38 9.42
C ALA A 281 12.57 13.68 8.27
N HIS A 282 12.19 14.50 7.28
CA HIS A 282 13.13 14.99 6.25
C HIS A 282 14.27 15.83 6.84
N ASN A 283 13.97 16.70 7.82
CA ASN A 283 14.96 17.55 8.49
C ASN A 283 15.78 16.84 9.57
N SER A 284 15.47 15.57 9.88
CA SER A 284 16.31 14.69 10.69
C SER A 284 17.63 14.34 9.98
N PHE A 285 17.79 14.73 8.72
CA PHE A 285 19.03 14.66 7.95
C PHE A 285 19.66 16.04 7.78
N ALA A 286 20.96 16.15 8.04
CA ALA A 286 21.73 17.37 7.86
C ALA A 286 22.14 17.59 6.39
N ALA A 287 22.48 18.84 6.06
CA ALA A 287 23.19 19.13 4.83
C ALA A 287 24.52 18.34 4.80
N PRO A 288 24.95 17.81 3.64
CA PRO A 288 24.39 18.05 2.30
C PRO A 288 23.35 17.01 1.83
N SER A 289 22.68 16.26 2.72
CA SER A 289 21.73 15.21 2.32
C SER A 289 20.62 15.72 1.41
N PRO A 290 20.43 15.19 0.18
CA PRO A 290 19.31 15.55 -0.69
C PRO A 290 17.95 15.32 -0.04
N LEU A 291 17.85 14.29 0.80
CA LEU A 291 16.62 13.88 1.49
C LEU A 291 15.95 15.00 2.29
N ARG A 292 16.65 16.07 2.70
CA ARG A 292 16.04 17.19 3.43
C ARG A 292 15.40 18.27 2.54
N TYR A 293 15.70 18.27 1.25
CA TYR A 293 15.27 19.32 0.33
C TYR A 293 14.13 18.79 -0.55
N PRO A 294 12.93 19.42 -0.55
CA PRO A 294 11.78 18.92 -1.30
C PRO A 294 12.11 18.53 -2.75
N ALA A 295 12.72 19.42 -3.53
CA ALA A 295 13.04 19.16 -4.93
C ALA A 295 14.11 18.08 -5.21
N LEU A 296 14.80 17.58 -4.17
CA LEU A 296 15.91 16.63 -4.31
C LEU A 296 15.67 15.34 -3.50
N ALA A 297 14.67 15.32 -2.62
CA ALA A 297 14.53 14.27 -1.62
C ALA A 297 14.32 12.89 -2.25
N VAL A 298 13.59 12.85 -3.36
CA VAL A 298 13.32 11.64 -4.16
C VAL A 298 14.58 10.98 -4.75
N TYR A 299 15.74 11.65 -4.74
CA TYR A 299 16.98 11.06 -5.25
C TYR A 299 17.55 9.97 -4.32
N ASP A 300 17.17 9.97 -3.04
CA ASP A 300 17.45 8.89 -2.08
C ASP A 300 16.22 7.96 -2.00
N PRO A 301 16.35 6.65 -2.26
CA PRO A 301 15.22 5.72 -2.19
C PRO A 301 14.57 5.60 -0.81
N LEU A 302 15.25 6.02 0.27
CA LEU A 302 14.67 6.10 1.62
C LEU A 302 13.45 7.04 1.67
N PHE A 303 13.35 7.99 0.73
CA PHE A 303 12.18 8.85 0.52
C PHE A 303 10.88 8.05 0.51
N PHE A 304 10.84 6.92 -0.20
CA PHE A 304 9.61 6.14 -0.35
C PHE A 304 9.23 5.37 0.91
N LEU A 305 10.20 4.94 1.71
CA LEU A 305 9.92 4.31 3.01
C LEU A 305 9.38 5.34 3.99
N LEU A 306 9.91 6.57 3.96
CA LEU A 306 9.41 7.71 4.74
C LEU A 306 7.96 8.05 4.35
N HIS A 307 7.69 8.23 3.05
CA HIS A 307 6.34 8.55 2.57
C HIS A 307 5.35 7.38 2.70
N CYS A 308 5.83 6.13 2.67
CA CYS A 308 5.00 4.98 2.98
C CYS A 308 4.54 5.02 4.46
N ASN A 309 5.35 5.55 5.38
CA ASN A 309 4.92 5.79 6.76
C ASN A 309 3.96 6.98 6.88
N VAL A 310 4.15 8.04 6.10
CA VAL A 310 3.17 9.16 6.01
C VAL A 310 1.81 8.64 5.57
N ASP A 311 1.77 7.81 4.53
CA ASP A 311 0.55 7.18 4.04
C ASP A 311 -0.06 6.21 5.07
N ARG A 312 0.79 5.44 5.77
CA ARG A 312 0.36 4.59 6.90
C ARG A 312 -0.32 5.40 7.99
N LEU A 313 0.31 6.48 8.45
CA LEU A 313 -0.21 7.34 9.52
C LEU A 313 -1.54 7.97 9.13
N TRP A 314 -1.68 8.41 7.88
CA TRP A 314 -2.97 8.90 7.37
C TRP A 314 -4.02 7.79 7.31
N THR A 315 -3.69 6.62 6.77
CA THR A 315 -4.60 5.45 6.73
C THR A 315 -5.07 5.07 8.13
N LYS A 316 -4.15 5.06 9.10
CA LYS A 316 -4.41 4.75 10.51
C LYS A 316 -5.29 5.81 11.16
N TRP A 317 -5.04 7.09 10.91
CA TRP A 317 -5.91 8.18 11.36
C TRP A 317 -7.32 8.05 10.78
N GLN A 318 -7.44 7.76 9.49
CA GLN A 318 -8.74 7.56 8.83
C GLN A 318 -9.51 6.39 9.42
N TRP A 319 -8.83 5.28 9.74
CA TRP A 319 -9.43 4.14 10.43
C TRP A 319 -9.91 4.51 11.84
N ILE A 320 -9.02 5.05 12.69
CA ILE A 320 -9.31 5.38 14.10
C ILE A 320 -10.40 6.46 14.21
N LYS A 321 -10.45 7.40 13.27
CA LYS A 321 -11.37 8.54 13.29
C LYS A 321 -12.58 8.39 12.37
N HIS A 322 -12.68 7.26 11.64
CA HIS A 322 -13.73 7.00 10.65
C HIS A 322 -13.82 8.09 9.55
N ARG A 323 -12.67 8.52 9.02
CA ARG A 323 -12.52 9.64 8.07
C ARG A 323 -12.15 9.18 6.65
N THR A 324 -12.92 8.26 6.08
CA THR A 324 -12.74 7.79 4.69
C THR A 324 -13.82 8.30 3.71
N ASP A 325 -14.92 8.85 4.22
CA ASP A 325 -16.03 9.31 3.39
C ASP A 325 -15.67 10.59 2.62
N SER A 326 -15.58 10.48 1.29
CA SER A 326 -15.26 11.59 0.40
C SER A 326 -16.35 12.67 0.33
N SER A 327 -17.53 12.46 0.93
CA SER A 327 -18.55 13.49 1.09
C SER A 327 -18.38 14.31 2.38
N ASP A 328 -17.74 13.75 3.43
CA ASP A 328 -17.59 14.39 4.74
C ASP A 328 -16.47 15.43 4.75
N ARG A 329 -16.78 16.72 4.96
CA ARG A 329 -15.82 17.84 4.97
C ARG A 329 -14.70 17.68 6.01
N LEU A 330 -14.92 16.92 7.08
CA LEU A 330 -13.90 16.63 8.09
C LEU A 330 -12.93 15.53 7.64
N ALA A 331 -13.30 14.70 6.66
CA ALA A 331 -12.41 13.68 6.09
C ALA A 331 -11.44 14.27 5.06
N TYR A 332 -11.81 15.38 4.43
CA TYR A 332 -10.96 16.12 3.48
C TYR A 332 -11.47 17.54 3.27
N SER A 333 -10.64 18.57 3.45
CA SER A 333 -11.03 19.93 3.10
C SER A 333 -10.63 20.23 1.65
N ASP A 334 -11.55 20.66 0.79
CA ASP A 334 -11.21 21.09 -0.58
C ASP A 334 -10.34 22.35 -0.57
N GLY A 335 -9.27 22.34 -1.37
CA GLY A 335 -8.42 23.50 -1.55
C GLY A 335 -8.86 24.46 -2.65
N THR A 336 -8.06 25.51 -2.84
CA THR A 336 -8.31 26.53 -3.86
C THR A 336 -7.57 26.26 -5.18
N ARG A 337 -6.43 25.57 -5.13
CA ARG A 337 -5.63 25.20 -6.30
C ARG A 337 -6.32 24.06 -7.05
N ALA A 338 -6.15 24.01 -8.37
CA ALA A 338 -6.56 22.85 -9.13
C ALA A 338 -5.79 21.61 -8.63
N GLY A 339 -6.38 20.42 -8.71
CA GLY A 339 -5.76 19.18 -8.21
C GLY A 339 -5.84 19.00 -6.70
N THR A 340 -6.46 19.94 -5.96
CA THR A 340 -6.61 19.87 -4.49
C THR A 340 -8.07 19.85 -4.04
N LYS A 341 -9.01 19.79 -4.98
CA LYS A 341 -10.43 19.53 -4.71
C LYS A 341 -10.71 18.06 -4.95
N ARG A 342 -11.63 17.47 -4.19
CA ARG A 342 -12.03 16.06 -4.29
C ARG A 342 -12.31 15.59 -5.72
N GLY A 343 -13.01 16.41 -6.50
CA GLY A 343 -13.38 16.08 -7.87
C GLY A 343 -12.25 16.26 -8.89
N ASP A 344 -11.16 16.92 -8.52
CA ASP A 344 -10.07 17.20 -9.44
C ASP A 344 -9.24 15.94 -9.69
N THR A 345 -8.94 15.69 -10.96
CA THR A 345 -7.89 14.73 -11.36
C THR A 345 -6.51 15.26 -10.96
N MET A 346 -5.63 14.38 -10.51
CA MET A 346 -4.29 14.75 -10.04
C MET A 346 -3.27 14.80 -11.19
N TRP A 347 -2.42 15.84 -11.17
CA TRP A 347 -1.16 15.86 -11.92
C TRP A 347 -0.23 14.77 -11.37
N PRO A 348 0.67 14.14 -12.14
CA PRO A 348 0.83 14.26 -13.60
C PRO A 348 -0.07 13.31 -14.39
N TRP A 349 -0.80 12.41 -13.73
CA TRP A 349 -1.49 11.30 -14.39
C TRP A 349 -2.64 11.71 -15.31
N ASN A 350 -3.14 12.94 -15.19
CA ASN A 350 -4.11 13.55 -16.09
C ASN A 350 -3.49 14.17 -17.36
N GLY A 351 -2.16 14.20 -17.47
CA GLY A 351 -1.44 14.78 -18.61
C GLY A 351 -1.51 16.31 -18.73
N ILE A 352 -2.17 17.01 -17.80
CA ILE A 352 -2.30 18.47 -17.82
C ILE A 352 -0.96 19.08 -17.40
N HIS A 353 -0.41 20.00 -18.18
CA HIS A 353 0.84 20.70 -17.88
C HIS A 353 0.84 22.11 -18.48
N GLY A 354 1.81 22.93 -18.10
CA GLY A 354 1.89 24.34 -18.47
C GLY A 354 1.13 25.27 -17.52
N ASN A 355 1.55 26.53 -17.48
CA ASN A 355 1.11 27.54 -16.50
C ASN A 355 -0.43 27.53 -16.28
N PRO A 356 -0.93 27.37 -15.03
CA PRO A 356 -0.22 27.39 -13.73
C PRO A 356 0.30 26.04 -13.22
N ARG A 357 0.25 24.97 -14.01
CA ARG A 357 0.81 23.65 -13.70
C ARG A 357 2.31 23.58 -14.01
N PRO A 358 3.02 22.52 -13.55
CA PRO A 358 4.41 22.27 -13.92
C PRO A 358 4.57 22.19 -15.45
N PRO A 359 5.76 22.51 -15.99
CA PRO A 359 5.99 22.51 -17.43
C PRO A 359 5.79 21.14 -18.11
N THR A 360 5.91 20.05 -17.35
CA THR A 360 5.77 18.68 -17.84
C THR A 360 4.79 17.87 -17.00
N ALA A 361 4.35 16.71 -17.52
CA ALA A 361 3.55 15.72 -16.81
C ALA A 361 4.16 14.32 -17.03
N PRO A 362 5.19 13.94 -16.23
CA PRO A 362 5.93 12.71 -16.46
C PRO A 362 5.10 11.44 -16.21
N GLY A 363 5.43 10.37 -16.93
CA GLY A 363 4.89 9.01 -16.69
C GLY A 363 3.54 8.69 -17.32
N GLY A 364 2.80 9.68 -17.80
CA GLY A 364 1.48 9.46 -18.40
C GLY A 364 0.45 8.92 -17.41
N PRO A 365 -0.56 8.15 -17.86
CA PRO A 365 -1.66 7.73 -16.98
C PRO A 365 -1.23 6.73 -15.90
N PHE A 366 -1.93 6.78 -14.76
CA PHE A 366 -1.63 6.03 -13.54
C PHE A 366 -1.50 4.51 -13.77
N PRO A 367 -0.41 3.86 -13.33
CA PRO A 367 -0.13 2.46 -13.67
C PRO A 367 -1.27 1.52 -13.23
N PRO A 368 -1.73 0.58 -14.08
CA PRO A 368 -2.76 -0.37 -13.72
C PRO A 368 -2.18 -1.51 -12.87
N THR A 369 -3.06 -2.33 -12.30
CA THR A 369 -2.74 -3.62 -11.66
C THR A 369 -3.84 -4.61 -12.01
N SER A 370 -3.55 -5.91 -11.97
CA SER A 370 -4.60 -6.93 -12.11
C SER A 370 -5.53 -6.96 -10.89
N THR A 371 -5.02 -6.62 -9.71
CA THR A 371 -5.71 -6.83 -8.42
C THR A 371 -6.93 -5.94 -8.19
N THR A 372 -7.01 -4.78 -8.84
CA THR A 372 -8.11 -3.81 -8.66
C THR A 372 -8.16 -2.83 -9.83
N PRO A 373 -9.36 -2.38 -10.25
CA PRO A 373 -9.50 -1.30 -11.22
C PRO A 373 -9.22 0.09 -10.61
N ALA A 374 -9.31 0.26 -9.29
CA ALA A 374 -9.08 1.55 -8.64
C ALA A 374 -7.59 1.96 -8.67
N PRO A 375 -7.27 3.26 -8.69
CA PRO A 375 -8.17 4.41 -8.82
C PRO A 375 -8.54 4.73 -10.28
N GLY A 376 -8.29 3.83 -11.22
CA GLY A 376 -8.34 4.10 -12.66
C GLY A 376 -7.05 4.75 -13.17
N ARG A 377 -7.08 5.16 -14.46
CA ARG A 377 -5.90 5.69 -15.18
C ARG A 377 -5.66 7.18 -14.93
N THR A 378 -6.66 7.89 -14.43
CA THR A 378 -6.62 9.33 -14.18
C THR A 378 -7.22 9.62 -12.79
N PRO A 379 -6.49 9.30 -11.71
CA PRO A 379 -7.01 9.34 -10.35
C PRO A 379 -7.43 10.76 -9.94
N ARG A 380 -8.58 10.85 -9.27
CA ARG A 380 -9.03 12.05 -8.57
C ARG A 380 -8.59 12.02 -7.12
N VAL A 381 -8.57 13.20 -6.50
CA VAL A 381 -8.31 13.35 -5.07
C VAL A 381 -9.24 12.46 -4.23
N SER A 382 -10.55 12.42 -4.56
CA SER A 382 -11.53 11.60 -3.85
C SER A 382 -11.23 10.11 -3.91
N ASP A 383 -10.62 9.64 -5.00
CA ASP A 383 -10.32 8.22 -5.20
C ASP A 383 -9.23 7.74 -4.21
N MET A 384 -8.45 8.67 -3.62
CA MET A 384 -7.40 8.38 -2.64
C MET A 384 -7.88 8.36 -1.20
N LEU A 385 -9.13 8.75 -0.91
CA LEU A 385 -9.59 8.93 0.47
C LEU A 385 -10.00 7.62 1.15
N ASP A 386 -10.37 6.59 0.37
CA ASP A 386 -10.89 5.33 0.91
C ASP A 386 -10.08 4.13 0.40
N ALA A 387 -8.84 4.02 0.89
CA ALA A 387 -7.88 3.03 0.40
C ALA A 387 -8.38 1.57 0.47
N MET A 388 -9.20 1.27 1.47
CA MET A 388 -9.76 -0.07 1.73
C MET A 388 -11.21 -0.22 1.26
N ALA A 389 -11.75 0.75 0.54
CA ALA A 389 -13.11 0.73 -0.01
C ALA A 389 -14.21 0.45 1.02
N LEU A 390 -14.21 1.15 2.14
CA LEU A 390 -15.32 1.09 3.10
C LEU A 390 -16.64 1.60 2.50
N LYS A 391 -16.55 2.57 1.58
CA LYS A 391 -17.65 3.16 0.79
C LYS A 391 -17.38 3.18 -0.71
N ALA A 392 -16.11 3.31 -1.12
CA ALA A 392 -15.74 3.22 -2.54
C ALA A 392 -16.07 1.83 -3.12
N PRO A 393 -16.29 1.72 -4.43
CA PRO A 393 -16.62 0.43 -5.05
C PRO A 393 -15.46 -0.58 -4.98
N ASP A 394 -14.22 -0.10 -5.15
CA ASP A 394 -13.03 -0.94 -5.28
C ASP A 394 -11.87 -0.40 -4.42
N PRO A 395 -11.12 -1.26 -3.72
CA PRO A 395 -9.98 -0.83 -2.90
C PRO A 395 -8.79 -0.45 -3.78
N LEU A 396 -7.87 0.36 -3.25
CA LEU A 396 -6.65 0.78 -3.98
C LEU A 396 -5.63 -0.36 -4.18
N GLY A 397 -5.81 -1.49 -3.50
CA GLY A 397 -5.02 -2.71 -3.69
C GLY A 397 -3.78 -2.80 -2.82
N PHE A 398 -3.76 -2.08 -1.68
CA PHE A 398 -2.74 -2.16 -0.64
C PHE A 398 -3.37 -2.12 0.75
N ALA A 399 -2.61 -2.54 1.76
CA ALA A 399 -2.95 -2.39 3.18
C ALA A 399 -1.68 -2.37 4.02
N TYR A 400 -1.80 -1.96 5.29
CA TYR A 400 -0.72 -1.92 6.28
C TYR A 400 -0.89 -3.01 7.33
N ASP A 401 0.22 -3.56 7.81
CA ASP A 401 0.26 -4.63 8.81
C ASP A 401 -0.46 -4.29 10.12
N ASP A 402 -0.62 -3.02 10.44
CA ASP A 402 -1.19 -2.54 11.69
C ASP A 402 -2.48 -1.71 11.51
N VAL A 403 -3.08 -1.70 10.32
CA VAL A 403 -4.37 -1.06 10.06
C VAL A 403 -5.35 -2.09 9.48
N PRO A 404 -6.35 -2.55 10.25
CA PRO A 404 -7.28 -3.57 9.77
C PRO A 404 -8.33 -2.99 8.82
N PHE A 405 -8.90 -3.85 7.98
CA PHE A 405 -10.19 -3.56 7.38
C PHE A 405 -11.26 -3.63 8.46
N GLN A 406 -11.97 -2.53 8.69
CA GLN A 406 -13.06 -2.46 9.64
C GLN A 406 -14.18 -1.60 9.08
N LEU A 407 -15.37 -2.18 8.95
CA LEU A 407 -16.56 -1.40 8.58
C LEU A 407 -16.94 -0.49 9.76
N PRO A 408 -17.36 0.76 9.49
CA PRO A 408 -17.84 1.63 10.55
C PRO A 408 -19.03 0.99 11.27
N PRO A 409 -19.22 1.26 12.57
CA PRO A 409 -20.38 0.75 13.30
C PRO A 409 -21.67 1.11 12.54
N THR A 410 -22.54 0.13 12.32
CA THR A 410 -23.90 0.40 11.85
C THR A 410 -24.61 1.21 12.93
N VAL A 411 -24.93 2.47 12.64
CA VAL A 411 -25.86 3.23 13.48
C VAL A 411 -27.22 2.55 13.30
N VAL A 412 -27.57 1.65 14.21
CA VAL A 412 -28.96 1.20 14.34
C VAL A 412 -29.72 2.42 14.83
N ALA A 413 -30.48 3.06 13.94
CA ALA A 413 -31.43 4.08 14.34
C ALA A 413 -32.39 3.42 15.33
N GLY A 414 -32.22 3.72 16.61
CA GLY A 414 -33.16 3.29 17.64
C GLY A 414 -34.51 3.90 17.29
N HIS A 415 -35.50 3.04 17.06
CA HIS A 415 -36.89 3.44 17.20
C HIS A 415 -37.08 3.93 18.64
N ALA A 416 -37.21 5.24 18.81
CA ALA A 416 -37.72 5.88 20.01
C ALA A 416 -39.12 6.41 19.71
#